data_AF-A0A0U3CJF7-F1
#
_entry.id   AF-A0A0U3CJF7-F1
#
_cell.length_a   1.000
_cell.length_b   1.000
_cell.length_c   1.000
_cell.angle_alpha   90.00
_cell.angle_beta   90.00
_cell.angle_gamma   90.00
#
_symmetry.space_group_name_H-M   'P 1'
#
loop_
_entity.id
_entity.type
_entity.pdbx_description
1 polymer ?
#
loop_
_entity_poly.entity_id
_entity_poly.type
_entity_poly.pdbx_seq_one_letter_code
_entity_poly.pdbx_strand_id
1 'polypeptide(L)'
;MLIRIHLASLRGLRITSFDQVSVGRAGQRVGDIVFQRPEPSQRRELYVHASAADMAGAAHAIQLALDPDRGANGWIAQDGPEHPLLA
;
A
#
# COMPACT_ATOMS: atom_id res chain seq x y z
N MET A 1 -12.36 0.67 -14.57
CA MET A 1 -12.95 1.73 -13.73
C MET A 1 -12.31 1.63 -12.36
N LEU A 2 -11.54 2.63 -11.91
CA LEU A 2 -10.85 2.63 -10.62
C LEU A 2 -11.68 3.44 -9.62
N ILE A 3 -12.25 2.80 -8.60
CA ILE A 3 -13.00 3.48 -7.54
C ILE A 3 -12.02 3.89 -6.45
N ARG A 4 -11.82 5.19 -6.26
CA ARG A 4 -11.00 5.75 -5.16
C ARG A 4 -11.92 6.18 -4.03
N ILE A 5 -11.88 5.46 -2.90
CA ILE A 5 -12.67 5.81 -1.71
C ILE A 5 -11.72 6.36 -0.64
N HIS A 6 -11.86 7.64 -0.32
CA HIS A 6 -11.16 8.27 0.80
C HIS A 6 -11.91 7.96 2.10
N LEU A 7 -11.46 6.96 2.86
CA LEU A 7 -12.13 6.53 4.10
C LEU A 7 -11.32 7.01 5.31
N ALA A 8 -11.74 8.13 5.90
CA ALA A 8 -11.09 8.73 7.06
C ALA A 8 -11.33 7.97 8.39
N SER A 9 -12.12 6.89 8.39
CA SER A 9 -12.53 6.18 9.61
C SER A 9 -12.85 4.70 9.33
N LEU A 10 -11.87 3.96 8.83
CA LEU A 10 -12.00 2.51 8.65
C LEU A 10 -11.99 1.81 10.02
N ARG A 11 -13.14 1.27 10.43
CA ARG A 11 -13.24 0.32 11.54
C ARG A 11 -13.62 -1.04 10.98
N GLY A 12 -12.90 -2.09 11.40
CA GLY A 12 -13.20 -3.47 11.02
C GLY A 12 -12.67 -3.94 9.67
N LEU A 13 -12.04 -3.08 8.86
CA LEU A 13 -11.31 -3.54 7.68
C LEU A 13 -9.95 -4.11 8.09
N ARG A 14 -9.68 -5.34 7.64
CA ARG A 14 -8.36 -5.94 7.78
C ARG A 14 -7.52 -5.51 6.59
N ILE A 15 -6.29 -5.08 6.83
CA ILE A 15 -5.34 -4.71 5.79
C ILE A 15 -5.08 -5.87 4.80
N THR A 16 -5.24 -7.11 5.24
CA THR A 16 -5.18 -8.32 4.42
C THR A 16 -6.37 -8.51 3.47
N SER A 17 -7.46 -7.73 3.62
CA SER A 17 -8.60 -7.73 2.70
C SER A 17 -8.30 -7.03 1.37
N PHE A 18 -7.15 -6.37 1.27
CA PHE A 18 -6.67 -5.73 0.05
C PHE A 18 -5.66 -6.64 -0.66
N ASP A 19 -5.52 -6.41 -1.95
CA ASP A 19 -4.60 -7.17 -2.83
C ASP A 19 -3.33 -6.36 -3.11
N GLN A 20 -3.43 -5.04 -2.93
CA GLN A 20 -2.33 -4.10 -2.97
C GLN A 20 -2.47 -3.06 -1.85
N VAL A 21 -1.38 -2.76 -1.17
CA VAL A 21 -1.29 -1.66 -0.20
C VAL A 21 -0.16 -0.75 -0.63
N SER A 22 -0.43 0.54 -0.79
CA SER A 22 0.57 1.54 -1.15
C SER A 22 0.70 2.55 -0.02
N VAL A 23 1.93 2.87 0.34
CA VAL A 23 2.26 3.90 1.34
C VAL A 23 2.93 5.03 0.61
N GLY A 24 2.40 6.24 0.74
CA GLY A 24 2.85 7.34 -0.10
C GLY A 24 2.42 8.70 0.41
N ARG A 25 2.93 9.74 -0.24
CA ARG A 25 2.59 11.13 0.10
C ARG A 25 1.30 11.52 -0.63
N ALA A 26 0.45 12.30 0.04
CA ALA A 26 -0.77 12.79 -0.60
C ALA A 26 -0.45 13.55 -1.90
N GLY A 27 -1.01 13.09 -3.02
CA GLY A 27 -0.81 13.70 -4.34
C GLY A 27 0.51 13.36 -5.04
N GLN A 28 1.37 12.51 -4.47
CA GLN A 28 2.63 12.07 -5.10
C GLN A 28 2.72 10.55 -5.04
N ARG A 29 3.01 9.91 -6.19
CA ARG A 29 3.24 8.45 -6.26
C ARG A 29 4.71 8.05 -6.35
N VAL A 30 5.58 9.01 -6.62
CA VAL A 30 7.02 8.79 -6.70
C VAL A 30 7.56 8.60 -5.29
N GLY A 31 8.27 7.49 -5.08
CA GLY A 31 8.78 7.10 -3.76
C GLY A 31 7.74 6.41 -2.87
N ASP A 32 6.59 6.03 -3.43
CA ASP A 32 5.64 5.17 -2.72
C ASP A 32 6.25 3.78 -2.49
N ILE A 33 5.88 3.14 -1.38
CA ILE A 33 6.21 1.74 -1.13
C ILE A 33 4.95 0.92 -1.38
N VAL A 34 5.04 -0.07 -2.26
CA VAL A 34 3.90 -0.89 -2.70
C VAL A 34 4.08 -2.33 -2.22
N PHE A 35 3.11 -2.82 -1.48
CA PHE A 35 2.96 -4.21 -1.09
C PHE A 35 1.91 -4.87 -1.98
N GLN A 36 2.25 -5.97 -2.62
CA GLN A 36 1.40 -6.66 -3.60
C GLN A 36 1.37 -8.17 -3.33
N ARG A 37 0.19 -8.81 -3.52
CA ARG A 37 0.10 -10.26 -3.62
C ARG A 37 0.44 -10.77 -5.04
N PRO A 38 0.92 -12.01 -5.21
CA PRO A 38 1.39 -12.51 -6.50
C PRO A 38 0.22 -12.87 -7.45
N GLU A 39 -0.96 -13.16 -6.91
CA GLU A 39 -2.09 -13.66 -7.70
C GLU A 39 -3.00 -12.56 -8.27
N PRO A 40 -3.56 -12.73 -9.48
CA PRO A 40 -4.41 -11.75 -10.12
C PRO A 40 -5.90 -12.10 -9.92
N SER A 41 -6.55 -11.60 -8.89
CA SER A 41 -8.02 -11.57 -8.91
C SER A 41 -8.60 -10.41 -8.11
N GLN A 42 -9.09 -9.41 -8.87
CA GLN A 42 -9.67 -8.13 -8.40
C GLN A 42 -8.69 -7.22 -7.65
N ARG A 43 -8.30 -6.07 -8.22
CA ARG A 43 -7.40 -5.12 -7.56
C ARG A 43 -8.17 -4.28 -6.53
N ARG A 44 -8.17 -4.70 -5.26
CA ARG A 44 -8.53 -3.82 -4.14
C ARG A 44 -7.25 -3.16 -3.63
N GLU A 45 -7.15 -1.86 -3.85
CA GLU A 45 -6.00 -1.05 -3.43
C GLU A 45 -6.33 -0.29 -2.14
N LEU A 46 -5.46 -0.40 -1.14
CA LEU A 46 -5.42 0.50 0.01
C LEU A 46 -4.30 1.49 -0.19
N TYR A 47 -4.60 2.79 -0.09
CA TYR A 47 -3.59 3.84 -0.14
C TYR A 47 -3.47 4.51 1.22
N VAL A 48 -2.29 4.44 1.82
CA VAL A 48 -1.98 4.99 3.13
C VAL A 48 -1.16 6.25 2.96
N HIS A 49 -1.72 7.38 3.40
CA HIS A 49 -1.01 8.66 3.41
C HIS A 49 -0.06 8.73 4.60
N ALA A 50 1.22 8.94 4.31
CA ALA A 50 2.23 9.21 5.33
C ALA A 50 2.98 10.50 4.98
N SER A 51 3.42 11.23 6.01
CA SER A 51 4.37 12.33 5.83
C SER A 51 5.73 11.76 5.41
N ALA A 52 6.59 12.56 4.79
CA ALA A 52 7.92 12.11 4.38
C ALA A 52 8.77 11.59 5.57
N ALA A 53 8.62 12.19 6.76
CA ALA A 53 9.31 11.77 7.98
C ALA A 53 8.79 10.40 8.50
N ASP A 54 7.53 10.07 8.22
CA ASP A 54 6.87 8.87 8.75
C ASP A 54 6.84 7.70 7.76
N MET A 55 7.23 7.91 6.50
CA MET A 55 7.15 6.92 5.42
C MET A 55 7.77 5.57 5.81
N ALA A 56 9.00 5.58 6.34
CA ALA A 56 9.71 4.37 6.72
C ALA A 56 9.01 3.63 7.87
N GLY A 57 8.54 4.36 8.88
CA GLY A 57 7.80 3.78 10.01
C GLY A 57 6.45 3.20 9.58
N ALA A 58 5.71 3.92 8.73
CA ALA A 58 4.43 3.48 8.19
C ALA A 58 4.58 2.22 7.32
N ALA A 59 5.57 2.19 6.43
CA ALA A 59 5.86 1.02 5.61
C ALA A 59 6.26 -0.19 6.46
N HIS A 60 7.08 0.01 7.48
CA HIS A 60 7.46 -1.06 8.41
C HIS A 60 6.27 -1.64 9.18
N ALA A 61 5.39 -0.78 9.70
CA ALA A 61 4.18 -1.20 10.39
C ALA A 61 3.23 -1.98 9.46
N ILE A 62 3.11 -1.56 8.20
CA ILE A 62 2.29 -2.25 7.19
C ILE A 62 2.89 -3.60 6.82
N GLN A 63 4.21 -3.69 6.63
CA GLN A 63 4.89 -4.96 6.38
C GLN A 63 4.63 -5.97 7.50
N LEU A 64 4.76 -5.56 8.76
CA LEU A 64 4.49 -6.43 9.92
C LEU A 64 3.01 -6.85 9.99
N ALA A 65 2.08 -5.97 9.61
CA ALA A 65 0.66 -6.27 9.63
C ALA A 65 0.22 -7.21 8.49
N LEU A 66 0.87 -7.12 7.33
CA LEU A 66 0.60 -7.96 6.16
C LEU A 66 1.26 -9.34 6.26
N ASP A 67 2.45 -9.38 6.83
CA ASP A 67 3.32 -10.56 6.84
C ASP A 67 4.12 -10.61 8.14
N PRO A 68 3.45 -10.95 9.26
CA PRO A 68 4.07 -10.96 10.59
C PRO A 68 5.25 -11.94 10.69
N ASP A 69 5.21 -13.01 9.89
CA ASP A 69 6.22 -14.07 9.89
C ASP A 69 7.32 -13.86 8.82
N ARG A 70 7.36 -12.70 8.14
CA ARG A 70 8.34 -12.32 7.10
C ARG A 70 8.62 -13.41 6.05
N GLY A 71 7.67 -13.61 5.15
CA GLY A 71 7.80 -14.39 3.92
C GLY A 71 6.75 -15.48 3.80
N ALA A 72 5.90 -15.66 4.81
CA ALA A 72 4.92 -16.75 4.86
C ALA A 72 3.66 -16.45 4.04
N ASN A 73 3.29 -15.18 3.91
CA ASN A 73 2.00 -14.78 3.33
C ASN A 73 2.06 -14.34 1.86
N GLY A 74 3.23 -14.46 1.22
CA GLY A 74 3.42 -14.19 -0.21
C GLY A 74 3.34 -12.71 -0.60
N TRP A 75 3.44 -11.77 0.33
CA TRP A 75 3.47 -10.34 0.04
C TRP A 75 4.85 -9.92 -0.49
N ILE A 76 4.87 -9.15 -1.56
CA ILE A 76 6.09 -8.63 -2.18
C ILE A 76 6.08 -7.11 -2.01
N ALA A 77 7.13 -6.58 -1.37
CA ALA A 77 7.38 -5.15 -1.29
C ALA A 77 8.21 -4.70 -2.50
N GLN A 78 7.78 -3.64 -3.15
CA GLN A 78 8.46 -3.04 -4.29
C GLN A 78 8.35 -1.51 -4.20
N ASP A 79 9.35 -0.81 -4.74
CA ASP A 79 9.22 0.61 -4.95
C ASP A 79 8.11 0.88 -5.95
N GLY A 80 7.26 1.86 -5.64
CA GLY A 80 6.17 2.28 -6.50
C GLY A 80 6.71 2.80 -7.83
N PRO A 81 5.97 2.60 -8.94
CA PRO A 81 6.44 3.02 -10.25
C PRO A 81 6.69 4.53 -10.29
N GLU A 82 7.85 4.92 -10.83
CA GLU A 82 8.10 6.25 -11.36
C GLU A 82 7.20 6.46 -12.59
N HIS A 83 5.97 6.95 -12.36
CA HIS A 83 4.98 7.04 -13.43
C HIS A 83 5.23 8.32 -14.26
N PRO A 84 5.46 8.22 -15.59
CA PRO A 84 5.85 9.34 -16.46
C PRO A 84 4.72 10.32 -16.84
N LEU A 85 3.60 10.34 -16.10
CA LEU A 85 2.39 11.11 -16.47
C LEU A 85 2.13 12.35 -15.61
N LEU A 86 3.12 12.80 -14.84
CA LEU A 86 3.08 14.08 -14.10
C LEU A 86 4.39 14.86 -14.31
N ALA A 87 4.78 15.01 -15.58
CA ALA A 87 5.71 16.05 -16.04
C ALA A 87 4.91 17.13 -16.77
#